data_AF-A0A4Y8C5W5-F1
#
_entry.id   AF-A0A4Y8C5W5-F1
#
_cell.length_a   1.000
_cell.length_b   1.000
_cell.length_c   1.000
_cell.angle_alpha   90.00
_cell.angle_beta   90.00
_cell.angle_gamma   90.00
#
_symmetry.space_group_name_H-M   'P 1'
#
loop_
_entity.id
_entity.type
_entity.pdbx_description
1 polymer ?
#
loop_
_entity_poly.entity_id
_entity_poly.type
_entity_poly.pdbx_seq_one_letter_code
_entity_poly.pdbx_strand_id
1 'polypeptide(L)'
;SEVESVKNENGVFLVSTAKGVYECKNIIVAIGRMGKPNKPDYKLPMTLTKIINFNANSVLGNEKILVVGGGNSAAEYAVDLANSNQVSLCYRKKE
;
A
#
# COMPACT_ATOMS: atom_id res chain seq x y z
N SER A 1 0.24 17.88 14.46
CA SER A 1 -0.89 18.06 13.53
C SER A 1 -0.56 17.32 12.26
N GLU A 2 -1.55 16.74 11.59
CA GLU A 2 -1.34 16.14 10.27
C GLU A 2 -0.99 17.23 9.25
N VAL A 3 -0.10 16.92 8.31
CA VAL A 3 0.30 17.83 7.23
C VAL A 3 -0.66 17.64 6.07
N GLU A 4 -1.35 18.71 5.70
CA GLU A 4 -2.35 18.71 4.63
C GLU A 4 -1.73 19.08 3.28
N SER A 5 -0.77 20.01 3.27
CA SER A 5 -0.04 20.38 2.06
C SER A 5 1.32 21.01 2.35
N VAL A 6 2.18 20.94 1.33
CA VAL A 6 3.49 21.59 1.30
C VAL A 6 3.63 22.30 -0.05
N LYS A 7 3.93 23.60 -0.04
CA LYS A 7 4.19 24.39 -1.25
C LYS A 7 5.52 25.10 -1.13
N ASN A 8 6.26 25.19 -2.23
CA ASN A 8 7.46 26.02 -2.30
C ASN A 8 7.09 27.37 -2.93
N GLU A 9 7.31 28.45 -2.18
CA GLU A 9 7.15 29.82 -2.65
C GLU A 9 8.47 30.55 -2.46
N ASN A 10 9.13 30.87 -3.58
CA ASN A 10 10.36 31.67 -3.62
C ASN A 10 11.48 31.17 -2.69
N GLY A 11 11.64 29.85 -2.56
CA GLY A 11 12.71 29.24 -1.74
C GLY A 11 12.37 29.10 -0.26
N VAL A 12 11.14 29.42 0.14
CA VAL A 12 10.57 29.09 1.45
C VAL A 12 9.42 28.11 1.23
N PHE A 13 9.34 27.09 2.08
CA PHE A 13 8.21 26.17 2.08
C PHE A 13 7.14 26.62 3.07
N LEU A 14 5.89 26.65 2.60
CA LEU A 14 4.69 26.81 3.39
C LEU A 14 4.09 25.43 3.67
N VAL A 15 4.00 25.08 4.95
CA VAL A 15 3.45 23.81 5.44
C VAL A 15 2.11 24.09 6.11
N SER A 16 1.03 23.57 5.54
CA SER A 16 -0.32 23.73 6.08
C SER A 16 -0.72 22.54 6.92
N THR A 17 -1.31 22.82 8.08
CA THR A 17 -1.93 21.84 8.97
C THR A 17 -3.25 22.39 9.50
N ALA A 18 -4.10 21.53 10.06
CA ALA A 18 -5.32 21.96 10.76
C ALA A 18 -5.10 22.99 11.90
N LYS A 19 -3.86 23.16 12.40
CA LYS A 19 -3.53 24.15 13.44
C LYS A 19 -2.95 25.45 12.91
N GLY A 20 -2.73 25.58 11.60
CA GLY A 20 -2.15 26.77 10.97
C GLY A 20 -1.08 26.46 9.94
N VAL A 21 -0.43 27.52 9.45
CA VAL A 21 0.59 27.51 8.40
C VAL A 21 1.95 27.85 9.01
N TYR A 22 2.97 27.08 8.62
CA TYR A 22 4.34 27.24 9.08
C TYR A 22 5.29 27.46 7.91
N GLU A 23 6.28 28.33 8.09
CA GLU A 23 7.33 28.60 7.10
C GLU A 23 8.63 27.90 7.47
N CYS A 24 9.29 27.30 6.49
CA CYS A 24 10.60 26.65 6.69
C CYS A 24 11.44 26.65 5.41
N LYS A 25 12.77 26.59 5.55
CA LYS A 25 13.68 26.53 4.39
C LYS A 25 13.89 25.12 3.85
N ASN A 26 13.73 24.11 4.70
CA ASN A 26 14.00 22.71 4.38
C ASN A 26 12.89 21.83 4.95
N ILE A 27 12.56 20.75 4.23
CA ILE A 27 11.56 19.75 4.63
C ILE A 27 12.15 18.36 4.46
N ILE A 28 11.86 17.49 5.43
CA ILE A 28 12.16 16.05 5.35
C ILE A 28 10.84 15.30 5.28
N VAL A 29 10.63 14.55 4.19
CA VAL A 29 9.43 13.73 4.01
C VAL A 29 9.74 12.30 4.44
N ALA A 30 9.27 11.94 5.64
CA ALA A 30 9.49 10.63 6.26
C ALA A 30 8.17 9.82 6.45
N ILE A 31 7.14 10.12 5.65
CA ILE A 31 5.80 9.50 5.79
C ILE A 31 5.73 8.05 5.27
N GLY A 32 6.79 7.54 4.65
CA GLY A 32 6.80 6.25 3.96
C GLY A 32 5.90 6.24 2.71
N ARG A 33 5.85 5.11 1.99
CA ARG A 33 4.89 4.89 0.89
C ARG A 33 3.65 4.09 1.34
N MET A 34 3.30 4.19 2.61
CA MET A 34 2.22 3.40 3.19
C MET A 34 0.86 3.97 2.77
N GLY A 35 -0.05 3.12 2.32
CA GLY A 35 -1.47 3.47 2.14
C GLY A 35 -1.98 3.63 0.70
N LYS A 36 -1.11 3.75 -0.31
CA LYS A 36 -1.55 3.67 -1.73
C LYS A 36 -1.17 2.30 -2.30
N PRO A 37 -2.09 1.31 -2.30
CA PRO A 37 -1.77 0.01 -2.85
C PRO A 37 -1.44 0.11 -4.33
N ASN A 38 -0.45 -0.67 -4.78
CA ASN A 38 -0.10 -0.79 -6.19
C ASN A 38 -1.15 -1.67 -6.88
N LYS A 39 -2.20 -1.04 -7.41
CA LYS A 39 -3.30 -1.75 -8.07
C LYS A 39 -2.90 -2.11 -9.51
N PRO A 40 -3.35 -3.26 -10.03
CA PRO A 40 -3.19 -3.56 -11.44
C PRO A 40 -3.97 -2.57 -12.32
N ASP A 41 -3.46 -2.33 -13.53
CA ASP A 41 -4.09 -1.44 -14.52
C ASP A 41 -5.33 -2.07 -15.20
N TYR A 42 -5.58 -3.36 -14.97
CA TYR A 42 -6.77 -4.05 -15.47
C TYR A 42 -7.96 -3.95 -14.49
N LYS A 43 -9.17 -4.03 -15.03
CA LYS A 43 -10.40 -3.99 -14.22
C LYS A 43 -10.49 -5.24 -13.34
N LEU A 44 -10.69 -5.01 -12.04
CA LEU A 44 -11.02 -6.07 -11.10
C LEU A 44 -12.54 -6.37 -11.18
N PRO A 45 -12.95 -7.63 -11.22
CA PRO A 45 -14.37 -7.98 -11.23
C PRO A 45 -15.10 -7.40 -10.02
N MET A 46 -16.21 -6.67 -10.25
CA MET A 46 -16.98 -6.02 -9.17
C MET A 46 -17.47 -7.03 -8.12
N THR A 47 -17.81 -8.24 -8.55
CA THR A 47 -18.23 -9.36 -7.69
C THR A 47 -17.17 -9.79 -6.69
N LEU A 48 -15.88 -9.56 -6.98
CA LEU A 48 -14.75 -9.96 -6.14
C LEU A 48 -14.22 -8.82 -5.26
N THR A 49 -14.71 -7.59 -5.42
CA THR A 49 -14.18 -6.41 -4.70
C THR A 49 -14.21 -6.54 -3.19
N LYS A 50 -15.16 -7.31 -2.62
CA LYS A 50 -15.27 -7.56 -1.18
C LYS A 50 -14.20 -8.50 -0.63
N ILE A 51 -13.59 -9.32 -1.49
CA ILE A 51 -12.60 -10.33 -1.10
C ILE A 51 -11.19 -10.03 -1.64
N ILE A 52 -11.05 -9.03 -2.50
CA ILE A 52 -9.75 -8.55 -2.98
C ILE A 52 -9.13 -7.67 -1.90
N ASN A 53 -8.03 -8.16 -1.32
CA ASN A 53 -7.24 -7.45 -0.33
C ASN A 53 -5.89 -7.03 -0.94
N PHE A 54 -5.40 -5.85 -0.54
CA PHE A 54 -4.06 -5.36 -0.90
C PHE A 54 -3.05 -5.48 0.26
N ASN A 55 -3.50 -6.03 1.38
CA ASN A 55 -2.71 -6.40 2.55
C ASN A 55 -3.31 -7.68 3.16
N ALA A 56 -2.62 -8.29 4.12
CA ALA A 56 -3.04 -9.56 4.72
C ALA A 56 -3.97 -9.40 5.94
N ASN A 57 -4.35 -8.18 6.33
CA ASN A 57 -4.98 -7.91 7.63
C ASN A 57 -6.38 -8.50 7.78
N SER A 58 -7.05 -8.81 6.67
CA SER A 58 -8.43 -9.32 6.65
C SER A 58 -8.54 -10.81 6.33
N VAL A 59 -7.41 -11.51 6.29
CA VAL A 59 -7.34 -12.95 6.00
C VAL A 59 -7.70 -13.75 7.26
N LEU A 60 -8.56 -14.74 7.13
CA LEU A 60 -8.89 -15.70 8.19
C LEU A 60 -8.15 -17.03 7.95
N GLY A 61 -8.32 -18.00 8.85
CA GLY A 61 -7.80 -19.35 8.67
C GLY A 61 -8.72 -20.24 7.83
N ASN A 62 -8.15 -21.29 7.23
CA ASN A 62 -8.83 -22.25 6.35
C ASN A 62 -9.41 -21.66 5.06
N GLU A 63 -8.82 -20.59 4.53
CA GLU A 63 -9.17 -19.97 3.27
C GLU A 63 -8.35 -20.54 2.10
N LYS A 64 -8.86 -20.31 0.87
CA LYS A 64 -8.12 -20.51 -0.38
C LYS A 64 -7.69 -19.15 -0.90
N ILE A 65 -6.39 -18.90 -0.91
CA ILE A 65 -5.83 -17.57 -1.15
C ILE A 65 -4.95 -17.59 -2.41
N LEU A 66 -5.18 -16.62 -3.30
CA LEU A 66 -4.32 -16.34 -4.44
C LEU A 66 -3.53 -15.06 -4.18
N VAL A 67 -2.22 -15.18 -3.99
CA VAL A 67 -1.31 -14.04 -3.92
C VAL A 67 -0.86 -13.69 -5.34
N VAL A 68 -1.12 -12.47 -5.80
CA VAL A 68 -0.72 -12.01 -7.13
C VAL A 68 0.43 -11.01 -6.99
N GLY A 69 1.62 -11.39 -7.47
CA GLY A 69 2.82 -10.56 -7.38
C GLY A 69 4.10 -11.39 -7.34
N GLY A 70 5.25 -10.74 -7.46
CA GLY A 70 6.56 -11.40 -7.36
C GLY A 70 7.65 -10.49 -6.79
N GLY A 71 7.25 -9.54 -5.94
CA GLY A 71 8.19 -8.82 -5.08
C GLY A 71 8.20 -9.41 -3.67
N ASN A 72 8.98 -8.81 -2.78
CA ASN A 72 9.15 -9.30 -1.41
C ASN A 72 7.82 -9.46 -0.67
N SER A 73 6.92 -8.48 -0.75
CA SER A 73 5.61 -8.58 -0.08
C SER A 73 4.79 -9.78 -0.55
N ALA A 74 4.87 -10.16 -1.82
CA ALA A 74 4.15 -11.33 -2.32
C ALA A 74 4.73 -12.63 -1.74
N ALA A 75 6.06 -12.73 -1.64
CA ALA A 75 6.72 -13.87 -1.03
C ALA A 75 6.45 -13.96 0.49
N GLU A 76 6.57 -12.84 1.20
CA GLU A 76 6.30 -12.74 2.64
C GLU A 76 4.86 -13.14 2.96
N TYR A 77 3.87 -12.58 2.24
CA TYR A 77 2.47 -12.97 2.43
C TYR A 77 2.21 -14.43 2.08
N ALA A 78 2.82 -14.95 1.01
CA ALA A 78 2.62 -16.34 0.65
C ALA A 78 3.13 -17.30 1.74
N VAL A 79 4.31 -17.02 2.31
CA VAL A 79 4.90 -17.82 3.39
C VAL A 79 4.10 -17.68 4.68
N ASP A 80 3.77 -16.46 5.09
CA ASP A 80 3.08 -16.20 6.35
C ASP A 80 1.68 -16.84 6.37
N LEU A 81 0.91 -16.65 5.29
CA LEU A 81 -0.46 -17.14 5.18
C LEU A 81 -0.55 -18.65 4.95
N ALA A 82 0.49 -19.30 4.41
CA ALA A 82 0.48 -20.74 4.13
C ALA A 82 0.42 -21.61 5.41
N ASN A 83 0.74 -21.04 6.58
CA ASN A 83 0.67 -21.77 7.85
C ASN A 83 -0.76 -22.15 8.25
N SER A 84 -1.75 -21.39 7.82
CA SER A 84 -3.16 -21.56 8.21
C SER A 84 -4.13 -21.64 7.02
N ASN A 85 -3.64 -21.54 5.78
CA ASN A 85 -4.45 -21.44 4.57
C ASN A 85 -3.88 -22.24 3.40
N GLN A 86 -4.72 -22.54 2.41
CA GLN A 86 -4.28 -23.04 1.12
C GLN A 86 -3.90 -21.87 0.21
N VAL A 87 -2.59 -21.65 0.03
CA VAL A 87 -2.07 -20.50 -0.72
C VAL A 87 -1.55 -20.92 -2.10
N SER A 88 -1.85 -20.11 -3.12
CA SER A 88 -1.24 -20.16 -4.45
C SER A 88 -0.57 -18.81 -4.77
N LEU A 89 0.62 -18.84 -5.35
CA LEU A 89 1.36 -17.65 -5.76
C LEU A 89 1.34 -17.52 -7.29
N CYS A 90 0.90 -16.38 -7.80
CA CYS A 90 0.86 -16.07 -9.22
C CYS A 90 1.88 -14.98 -9.55
N TYR A 91 2.87 -15.34 -10.36
CA TYR A 91 3.94 -14.45 -10.83
C TYR A 91 3.86 -14.26 -12.35
N ARG A 92 4.04 -13.01 -12.81
CA ARG A 92 3.79 -12.61 -14.20
C ARG A 92 4.99 -12.76 -15.15
N LYS A 93 6.22 -12.90 -14.64
CA LYS A 93 7.37 -13.06 -15.54
C LYS A 93 7.49 -14.53 -15.97
N LYS A 94 7.94 -14.73 -17.19
CA LYS A 94 8.47 -16.04 -17.62
C LYS A 94 9.71 -16.33 -16.78
N GLU A 95 9.91 -17.61 -16.48
CA GLU A 95 11.12 -18.13 -15.83
C GLU A 95 12.40 -17.53 -16.42
#